data_AF-A0A257HCP9-F1
#
_entry.id   AF-A0A257HCP9-F1
#
_cell.length_a   1.000
_cell.length_b   1.000
_cell.length_c   1.000
_cell.angle_alpha   90.00
_cell.angle_beta   90.00
_cell.angle_gamma   90.00
#
_symmetry.space_group_name_H-M   'P 1'
#
loop_
_entity.id
_entity.type
_entity.pdbx_description
1 polymer ?
#
loop_
_entity_poly.entity_id
_entity_poly.type
_entity_poly.pdbx_seq_one_letter_code
_entity_poly.pdbx_strand_id
1 'polypeptide(L)'
;MKLETYMKRGIAAGAVLALSALPALAQAAAAPAPVPNKGDTTWMLISTILVLLMTIPGLALFYGGLVRSKNMLSVLTQILATVCMVSLIWVFYGYSLAFTGGGSLNDFVGGFDKAFLKGITPDSTAATFSNGVVIHELVYMAFQMTFACITPALIVGAFAERVKFSAIMVFIALWVTLVYFPMAHMVWYWGGPDAIGAAAKAVAAATDEAAKKVATAKLDEIKADAGMIFKWGALDFAGGTVVHINAGIAGLVGCLIIGKRIGYGRDLLAPHSLTMTMIGAALLWVGWFGFNAGSNLEANGTAVLALVNTFVATAAAGFSWLIIEWAIKGKPSLLGLASGVVAGLVAVTPASGFAGPMGSIVLGLVAGAACFFACTTIKNAFGYDDSLDVFGVHCIGGIIGAIATGILVNPALGGVGIADYEAKPGEMVVAAYEFGPAVIAQLKAVGFTLAYSGIISAILFKVVDLVIGLRVPQEQEREGLDIASHGERAYNL
;
A
#
# COMPACT_ATOMS: atom_id res chain seq x y z
N MET A 1 -18.75 -40.30 72.88
CA MET A 1 -18.18 -41.08 71.76
C MET A 1 -18.89 -40.90 70.41
N LYS A 2 -20.24 -40.81 70.34
CA LYS A 2 -20.93 -40.68 69.03
C LYS A 2 -20.86 -39.28 68.40
N LEU A 3 -20.83 -38.19 69.18
CA LEU A 3 -20.84 -36.82 68.64
C LEU A 3 -19.53 -36.39 67.93
N GLU A 4 -18.37 -36.76 68.48
CA GLU A 4 -17.05 -36.47 67.87
C GLU A 4 -16.86 -37.15 66.51
N THR A 5 -17.47 -38.32 66.31
CA THR A 5 -17.32 -39.10 65.07
C THR A 5 -18.12 -38.48 63.92
N TYR A 6 -19.26 -37.83 64.22
CA TYR A 6 -20.05 -37.09 63.24
C TYR A 6 -19.42 -35.75 62.87
N MET A 7 -18.80 -35.03 63.82
CA MET A 7 -18.06 -33.80 63.52
C MET A 7 -16.83 -34.03 62.65
N LYS A 8 -16.05 -35.09 62.91
CA LYS A 8 -14.85 -35.41 62.11
C LYS A 8 -15.19 -35.81 60.67
N ARG A 9 -16.32 -36.48 60.44
CA ARG A 9 -16.81 -36.82 59.09
C ARG A 9 -17.37 -35.63 58.32
N GLY A 10 -18.04 -34.69 59.00
CA GLY A 10 -18.52 -33.44 58.38
C GLY A 10 -17.39 -32.50 57.96
N ILE A 11 -16.32 -32.39 58.76
CA ILE A 11 -15.15 -31.58 58.45
C ILE A 11 -14.33 -32.18 57.29
N ALA A 12 -14.19 -33.52 57.24
CA ALA A 12 -13.52 -34.20 56.13
C ALA A 12 -14.31 -34.11 54.81
N ALA A 13 -15.64 -34.22 54.85
CA ALA A 13 -16.49 -34.07 53.67
C ALA A 13 -16.49 -32.62 53.14
N GLY A 14 -16.50 -31.62 54.03
CA GLY A 14 -16.38 -30.20 53.66
C GLY A 14 -15.01 -29.85 53.05
N ALA A 15 -13.92 -30.45 53.54
CA ALA A 15 -12.57 -30.24 53.01
C ALA A 15 -12.39 -30.87 51.61
N VAL A 16 -13.01 -32.02 51.34
CA VAL A 16 -12.96 -32.66 50.01
C VAL A 16 -13.81 -31.92 48.98
N LEU A 17 -14.99 -31.42 49.38
CA LEU A 17 -15.84 -30.55 48.53
C LEU A 17 -15.17 -29.20 48.23
N ALA A 18 -14.47 -28.62 49.21
CA ALA A 18 -13.69 -27.39 49.01
C ALA A 18 -12.48 -27.61 48.09
N LEU A 19 -11.80 -28.76 48.16
CA LEU A 19 -10.69 -29.08 47.26
C LEU A 19 -11.14 -29.33 45.81
N SER A 20 -12.33 -29.91 45.60
CA SER A 20 -12.90 -30.11 44.26
C SER A 20 -13.45 -28.83 43.61
N ALA A 21 -13.61 -27.75 44.38
CA ALA A 21 -14.07 -26.44 43.89
C ALA A 21 -12.92 -25.48 43.53
N LEU A 22 -11.68 -25.78 43.93
CA LEU A 22 -10.49 -24.99 43.58
C LEU A 22 -10.19 -24.92 42.06
N PRO A 23 -10.40 -25.99 41.25
CA PRO A 23 -10.23 -25.89 39.80
C PRO A 23 -11.26 -24.98 39.13
N ALA A 24 -12.45 -24.82 39.74
CA ALA A 24 -13.53 -23.99 39.19
C ALA A 24 -13.35 -22.49 39.46
N LEU A 25 -12.55 -22.12 40.48
CA LEU A 25 -12.22 -20.73 40.82
C LEU A 25 -10.94 -20.22 40.13
N ALA A 26 -10.22 -21.09 39.42
CA ALA A 26 -9.00 -20.76 38.67
C ALA A 26 -9.22 -20.60 37.16
N GLN A 27 -10.46 -20.67 36.67
CA GLN A 27 -10.77 -20.26 35.30
C GLN A 27 -10.70 -18.72 35.25
N ALA A 28 -9.53 -18.17 34.96
CA ALA A 28 -9.40 -16.75 34.63
C ALA A 28 -10.46 -16.43 33.57
N ALA A 29 -11.40 -15.54 33.91
CA ALA A 29 -12.43 -15.11 32.98
C ALA A 29 -11.74 -14.68 31.68
N ALA A 30 -12.08 -15.33 30.56
CA ALA A 30 -11.53 -14.96 29.27
C ALA A 30 -11.80 -13.46 29.06
N ALA A 31 -10.74 -12.70 28.72
CA ALA A 31 -10.90 -11.29 28.42
C ALA A 31 -11.98 -11.14 27.34
N PRO A 32 -12.88 -10.13 27.44
CA PRO A 32 -13.91 -9.93 26.45
C PRO A 32 -13.27 -9.75 25.06
N ALA A 33 -13.89 -10.34 24.04
CA ALA A 33 -13.43 -10.18 22.67
C ALA A 33 -13.37 -8.68 22.30
N PRO A 34 -12.30 -8.20 21.64
CA PRO A 34 -12.23 -6.83 21.14
C PRO A 34 -13.44 -6.47 20.30
N VAL A 35 -13.98 -5.27 20.50
CA VAL A 35 -15.14 -4.76 19.76
C VAL A 35 -14.69 -3.58 18.90
N PRO A 36 -15.04 -3.54 17.60
CA PRO A 36 -14.71 -2.41 16.75
C PRO A 36 -15.17 -1.06 17.32
N ASN A 37 -14.26 -0.10 17.34
CA ASN A 37 -14.59 1.26 17.75
C ASN A 37 -15.39 1.97 16.65
N LYS A 38 -16.42 2.73 17.03
CA LYS A 38 -17.26 3.48 16.06
C LYS A 38 -16.48 4.60 15.36
N GLY A 39 -15.56 5.25 16.06
CA GLY A 39 -14.65 6.26 15.51
C GLY A 39 -13.73 5.68 14.46
N ASP A 40 -13.06 4.56 14.76
CA ASP A 40 -12.19 3.86 13.81
C ASP A 40 -12.99 3.38 12.59
N THR A 41 -14.19 2.83 12.82
CA THR A 41 -15.10 2.41 11.74
C THR A 41 -15.46 3.59 10.82
N THR A 42 -15.81 4.74 11.41
CA THR A 42 -16.14 5.95 10.64
C THR A 42 -14.93 6.43 9.85
N TRP A 43 -13.76 6.47 10.49
CA TRP A 43 -12.51 6.87 9.86
C TRP A 43 -12.15 5.98 8.67
N MET A 44 -12.30 4.66 8.81
CA MET A 44 -11.99 3.72 7.74
C MET A 44 -12.98 3.79 6.58
N LEU A 45 -14.27 4.03 6.84
CA LEU A 45 -15.25 4.26 5.78
C LEU A 45 -14.93 5.52 4.97
N ILE A 46 -14.62 6.63 5.65
CA ILE A 46 -14.24 7.88 4.99
C ILE A 46 -12.92 7.72 4.23
N SER A 47 -11.91 7.09 4.83
CA SER A 47 -10.62 6.84 4.20
C SER A 47 -10.77 6.02 2.93
N THR A 48 -11.62 4.98 2.94
CA THR A 48 -11.92 4.18 1.74
C THR A 48 -12.51 5.03 0.61
N ILE A 49 -13.46 5.92 0.92
CA ILE A 49 -14.08 6.81 -0.08
C ILE A 49 -13.05 7.81 -0.63
N LEU A 50 -12.19 8.35 0.23
CA LEU A 50 -11.14 9.28 -0.16
C LEU A 50 -10.13 8.63 -1.12
N VAL A 51 -9.72 7.37 -0.88
CA VAL A 51 -8.82 6.66 -1.79
C VAL A 51 -9.52 6.32 -3.12
N LEU A 52 -10.81 5.94 -3.09
CA LEU A 52 -11.56 5.74 -4.33
C LEU A 52 -11.65 7.04 -5.15
N LEU A 53 -11.84 8.19 -4.49
CA LEU A 53 -11.82 9.52 -5.10
C LEU A 53 -10.45 9.85 -5.73
N MET A 54 -9.34 9.35 -5.19
CA MET A 54 -8.04 9.49 -5.85
C MET A 54 -8.00 8.83 -7.21
N THR A 55 -8.67 7.68 -7.38
CA THR A 55 -8.55 6.89 -8.62
C THR A 55 -9.55 7.37 -9.67
N ILE A 56 -10.85 7.40 -9.31
CA ILE A 56 -11.91 7.60 -10.31
C ILE A 56 -11.87 9.02 -10.88
N PRO A 57 -12.05 10.11 -10.09
CA PRO A 57 -11.91 11.44 -10.64
C PRO A 57 -10.48 12.00 -10.54
N GLY A 58 -9.70 11.67 -9.50
CA GLY A 58 -8.37 12.26 -9.29
C GLY A 58 -7.37 11.91 -10.40
N LEU A 59 -7.00 10.63 -10.48
CA LEU A 59 -6.04 10.11 -11.44
C LEU A 59 -6.55 10.27 -12.87
N ALA A 60 -7.85 10.05 -13.09
CA ALA A 60 -8.44 10.16 -14.42
C ALA A 60 -8.37 11.60 -14.95
N LEU A 61 -8.65 12.62 -14.14
CA LEU A 61 -8.47 14.02 -14.56
C LEU A 61 -7.00 14.42 -14.64
N PHE A 62 -6.16 13.91 -13.73
CA PHE A 62 -4.72 14.18 -13.73
C PHE A 62 -4.08 13.69 -15.03
N TYR A 63 -4.23 12.41 -15.36
CA TYR A 63 -3.69 11.83 -16.60
C TYR A 63 -4.44 12.29 -17.84
N GLY A 64 -5.77 12.40 -17.75
CA GLY A 64 -6.60 12.89 -18.84
C GLY A 64 -6.15 14.26 -19.32
N GLY A 65 -5.96 15.22 -18.40
CA GLY A 65 -5.48 16.56 -18.72
C GLY A 65 -4.12 16.61 -19.42
N LEU A 66 -3.28 15.61 -19.19
CA LEU A 66 -1.92 15.51 -19.72
C LEU A 66 -1.82 14.86 -21.11
N VAL A 67 -2.85 14.14 -21.57
CA VAL A 67 -2.90 13.61 -22.94
C VAL A 67 -3.47 14.63 -23.92
N ARG A 68 -3.36 14.35 -25.22
CA ARG A 68 -4.02 15.14 -26.27
C ARG A 68 -5.53 14.94 -26.21
N SER A 69 -6.30 15.95 -26.64
CA SER A 69 -7.77 15.96 -26.54
C SER A 69 -8.46 14.77 -27.19
N LYS A 70 -7.85 14.20 -28.25
CA LYS A 70 -8.34 13.01 -28.97
C LYS A 70 -8.16 11.67 -28.21
N ASN A 71 -7.57 11.69 -27.02
CA ASN A 71 -7.27 10.53 -26.18
C ASN A 71 -7.82 10.67 -24.75
N MET A 72 -8.52 11.77 -24.44
CA MET A 72 -8.99 12.07 -23.10
C MET A 72 -10.01 11.02 -22.63
N LEU A 73 -11.03 10.74 -23.45
CA LEU A 73 -12.08 9.77 -23.11
C LEU A 73 -11.50 8.37 -22.95
N SER A 74 -10.52 7.99 -23.77
CA SER A 74 -9.87 6.69 -23.66
C SER A 74 -9.14 6.53 -22.33
N VAL A 75 -8.41 7.54 -21.86
CA VAL A 75 -7.75 7.51 -20.54
C VAL A 75 -8.76 7.39 -19.40
N LEU A 76 -9.84 8.18 -19.43
CA LEU A 76 -10.92 8.08 -18.42
C LEU A 76 -11.52 6.67 -18.40
N THR A 77 -11.79 6.11 -19.59
CA THR A 77 -12.39 4.78 -19.75
C THR A 77 -11.46 3.69 -19.21
N GLN A 78 -10.16 3.77 -19.52
CA GLN A 78 -9.16 2.81 -19.04
C GLN A 78 -9.07 2.79 -17.51
N ILE A 79 -9.07 3.97 -16.87
CA ILE A 79 -8.98 4.09 -15.41
C ILE A 79 -10.26 3.58 -14.75
N LEU A 80 -11.43 3.99 -15.22
CA LEU A 80 -12.71 3.53 -14.65
C LEU A 80 -12.91 2.02 -14.83
N ALA A 81 -12.61 1.49 -16.02
CA ALA A 81 -12.69 0.06 -16.29
C ALA A 81 -11.72 -0.75 -15.41
N THR A 82 -10.51 -0.22 -15.17
CA THR A 82 -9.54 -0.82 -14.24
C THR A 82 -10.13 -0.94 -12.85
N VAL A 83 -10.72 0.14 -12.32
CA VAL A 83 -11.34 0.13 -10.98
C VAL A 83 -12.45 -0.93 -10.91
N CYS A 84 -13.37 -0.96 -11.87
CA CYS A 84 -14.46 -1.94 -11.89
C CYS A 84 -13.94 -3.38 -11.95
N MET A 85 -13.01 -3.67 -12.88
CA MET A 85 -12.48 -5.01 -13.07
C MET A 85 -11.69 -5.50 -11.85
N VAL A 86 -10.79 -4.67 -11.32
CA VAL A 86 -9.95 -5.06 -10.19
C VAL A 86 -10.78 -5.23 -8.92
N SER A 87 -11.83 -4.42 -8.72
CA SER A 87 -12.75 -4.59 -7.59
C SER A 87 -13.43 -5.97 -7.60
N LEU A 88 -13.84 -6.46 -8.77
CA LEU A 88 -14.42 -7.80 -8.92
C LEU A 88 -13.40 -8.91 -8.67
N ILE A 89 -12.20 -8.79 -9.25
CA ILE A 89 -11.11 -9.75 -9.02
C ILE A 89 -10.73 -9.81 -7.53
N TRP A 90 -10.69 -8.66 -6.86
CA TRP A 90 -10.39 -8.54 -5.45
C TRP A 90 -11.36 -9.33 -4.58
N VAL A 91 -12.66 -9.15 -4.82
CA VAL A 91 -13.73 -9.86 -4.10
C VAL A 91 -13.73 -11.35 -4.40
N PHE A 92 -13.43 -11.76 -5.63
CA PHE A 92 -13.39 -13.17 -6.00
C PHE A 92 -12.24 -13.92 -5.34
N TYR A 93 -11.03 -13.36 -5.35
CA TYR A 93 -9.87 -14.03 -4.74
C TYR A 93 -8.72 -13.10 -4.32
N GLY A 94 -8.65 -11.87 -4.83
CA GLY A 94 -7.51 -10.98 -4.56
C GLY A 94 -7.32 -10.65 -3.07
N TYR A 95 -8.40 -10.40 -2.33
CA TYR A 95 -8.33 -10.18 -0.88
C TYR A 95 -7.72 -11.39 -0.16
N SER A 96 -8.14 -12.59 -0.55
CA SER A 96 -7.64 -13.85 0.03
C SER A 96 -6.15 -14.03 -0.25
N LEU A 97 -5.72 -13.86 -1.50
CA LEU A 97 -4.31 -14.00 -1.89
C LEU A 97 -3.40 -12.95 -1.24
N ALA A 98 -3.95 -11.78 -0.87
CA ALA A 98 -3.19 -10.75 -0.18
C ALA A 98 -3.13 -10.99 1.35
N PHE A 99 -4.23 -11.38 1.99
CA PHE A 99 -4.40 -11.29 3.45
C PHE A 99 -4.84 -12.60 4.13
N THR A 100 -4.36 -13.74 3.64
CA THR A 100 -4.52 -15.05 4.30
C THR A 100 -3.21 -15.84 4.28
N GLY A 101 -3.10 -16.89 5.09
CA GLY A 101 -1.95 -17.78 5.10
C GLY A 101 -1.79 -18.54 3.79
N GLY A 102 -0.58 -18.53 3.23
CA GLY A 102 -0.21 -19.19 1.97
C GLY A 102 0.25 -20.64 2.08
N GLY A 103 0.20 -21.24 3.28
CA GLY A 103 0.77 -22.57 3.53
C GLY A 103 2.26 -22.61 3.16
N SER A 104 2.67 -23.49 2.24
CA SER A 104 4.06 -23.56 1.79
C SER A 104 4.52 -22.34 0.97
N LEU A 105 3.60 -21.48 0.51
CA LEU A 105 3.89 -20.27 -0.26
C LEU A 105 3.71 -18.99 0.54
N ASN A 106 3.53 -19.07 1.86
CA ASN A 106 3.25 -17.92 2.75
C ASN A 106 4.31 -16.80 2.70
N ASP A 107 5.52 -17.12 2.23
CA ASP A 107 6.54 -16.11 2.02
C ASP A 107 6.18 -15.17 0.87
N PHE A 108 5.38 -15.61 -0.10
CA PHE A 108 5.18 -14.94 -1.38
C PHE A 108 3.72 -14.56 -1.66
N VAL A 109 2.76 -15.40 -1.29
CA VAL A 109 1.34 -15.20 -1.59
C VAL A 109 0.46 -15.99 -0.62
N GLY A 110 -0.71 -15.42 -0.31
CA GLY A 110 -1.72 -16.06 0.52
C GLY A 110 -2.50 -17.18 -0.18
N GLY A 111 -3.42 -17.79 0.54
CA GLY A 111 -4.28 -18.87 0.08
C GLY A 111 -5.66 -18.42 -0.42
N PHE A 112 -6.56 -19.39 -0.60
CA PHE A 112 -7.94 -19.17 -1.05
C PHE A 112 -8.97 -19.29 0.09
N ASP A 113 -8.54 -19.25 1.35
CA ASP A 113 -9.40 -19.46 2.50
C ASP A 113 -10.55 -18.45 2.61
N LYS A 114 -10.32 -17.23 2.10
CA LYS A 114 -11.31 -16.15 2.03
C LYS A 114 -11.74 -15.82 0.60
N ALA A 115 -11.53 -16.74 -0.35
CA ALA A 115 -12.06 -16.57 -1.72
C ALA A 115 -13.57 -16.35 -1.67
N PHE A 116 -14.08 -15.49 -2.55
CA PHE A 116 -15.49 -15.03 -2.56
C PHE A 116 -15.94 -14.43 -1.21
N LEU A 117 -15.00 -13.84 -0.46
CA LEU A 117 -15.22 -13.28 0.88
C LEU A 117 -15.77 -14.32 1.89
N LYS A 118 -15.45 -15.60 1.70
CA LYS A 118 -15.87 -16.66 2.61
C LYS A 118 -15.44 -16.35 4.05
N GLY A 119 -16.41 -16.37 4.96
CA GLY A 119 -16.17 -16.10 6.39
C GLY A 119 -16.13 -14.63 6.78
N ILE A 120 -16.24 -13.70 5.81
CA ILE A 120 -16.25 -12.27 6.06
C ILE A 120 -17.71 -11.80 6.16
N THR A 121 -18.10 -11.38 7.36
CA THR A 121 -19.46 -10.93 7.69
C THR A 121 -19.41 -9.53 8.33
N PRO A 122 -20.56 -8.87 8.55
CA PRO A 122 -20.59 -7.62 9.31
C PRO A 122 -19.95 -7.71 10.71
N ASP A 123 -19.92 -8.90 11.31
CA ASP A 123 -19.34 -9.13 12.64
C ASP A 123 -17.87 -9.59 12.62
N SER A 124 -17.34 -9.95 11.44
CA SER A 124 -15.93 -10.32 11.29
C SER A 124 -15.00 -9.11 11.52
N THR A 125 -13.85 -9.37 12.14
CA THR A 125 -12.91 -8.32 12.57
C THR A 125 -11.51 -8.56 12.01
N ALA A 126 -10.81 -7.48 11.67
CA ALA A 126 -9.39 -7.48 11.34
C ALA A 126 -8.60 -6.77 12.45
N ALA A 127 -7.39 -7.27 12.73
CA ALA A 127 -6.47 -6.65 13.67
C ALA A 127 -5.90 -5.32 13.11
N THR A 128 -5.55 -4.40 14.00
CA THR A 128 -4.82 -3.17 13.67
C THR A 128 -3.36 -3.28 14.11
N PHE A 129 -2.73 -2.18 14.53
CA PHE A 129 -1.35 -2.15 15.03
C PHE A 129 -1.27 -2.10 16.56
N SER A 130 -2.40 -1.92 17.25
CA SER A 130 -2.47 -1.86 18.71
C SER A 130 -3.06 -3.16 19.27
N ASN A 131 -2.50 -3.65 20.38
CA ASN A 131 -3.06 -4.81 21.08
C ASN A 131 -4.49 -4.53 21.56
N GLY A 132 -5.41 -5.47 21.34
CA GLY A 132 -6.80 -5.37 21.74
C GLY A 132 -7.64 -4.39 20.92
N VAL A 133 -7.12 -3.87 19.81
CA VAL A 133 -7.85 -2.97 18.90
C VAL A 133 -8.12 -3.69 17.59
N VAL A 134 -9.38 -3.61 17.14
CA VAL A 134 -9.86 -4.26 15.92
C VAL A 134 -10.79 -3.33 15.15
N ILE A 135 -10.90 -3.56 13.84
CA ILE A 135 -11.89 -2.94 12.96
C ILE A 135 -12.72 -4.00 12.26
N HIS A 136 -13.86 -3.62 11.67
CA HIS A 136 -14.64 -4.53 10.84
C HIS A 136 -13.81 -5.02 9.64
N GLU A 137 -13.78 -6.33 9.40
CA GLU A 137 -12.97 -6.89 8.31
C GLU A 137 -13.50 -6.44 6.93
N LEU A 138 -14.81 -6.25 6.79
CA LEU A 138 -15.39 -5.70 5.55
C LEU A 138 -14.84 -4.32 5.18
N VAL A 139 -14.61 -3.44 6.16
CA VAL A 139 -14.02 -2.13 5.86
C VAL A 139 -12.53 -2.23 5.58
N TYR A 140 -11.81 -3.13 6.25
CA TYR A 140 -10.41 -3.41 5.91
C TYR A 140 -10.27 -3.95 4.48
N MET A 141 -11.11 -4.92 4.09
CA MET A 141 -11.16 -5.46 2.74
C MET A 141 -11.47 -4.38 1.70
N ALA A 142 -12.47 -3.54 1.96
CA ALA A 142 -12.85 -2.46 1.05
C ALA A 142 -11.76 -1.37 0.95
N PHE A 143 -11.14 -1.00 2.07
CA PHE A 143 -10.02 -0.07 2.10
C PHE A 143 -8.87 -0.57 1.23
N GLN A 144 -8.40 -1.80 1.47
CA GLN A 144 -7.30 -2.39 0.71
C GLN A 144 -7.63 -2.60 -0.78
N MET A 145 -8.90 -2.85 -1.11
CA MET A 145 -9.37 -2.93 -2.51
C MET A 145 -9.05 -1.65 -3.28
N THR A 146 -9.19 -0.48 -2.65
CA THR A 146 -8.93 0.79 -3.33
C THR A 146 -7.45 0.98 -3.71
N PHE A 147 -6.52 0.43 -2.93
CA PHE A 147 -5.08 0.39 -3.25
C PHE A 147 -4.84 -0.58 -4.41
N ALA A 148 -5.52 -1.73 -4.40
CA ALA A 148 -5.48 -2.70 -5.49
C ALA A 148 -5.98 -2.09 -6.81
N CYS A 149 -7.00 -1.22 -6.76
CA CYS A 149 -7.54 -0.54 -7.93
C CYS A 149 -6.64 0.56 -8.47
N ILE A 150 -6.09 1.44 -7.61
CA ILE A 150 -5.28 2.57 -8.07
C ILE A 150 -3.94 2.12 -8.66
N THR A 151 -3.32 1.09 -8.10
CA THR A 151 -1.97 0.66 -8.48
C THR A 151 -1.82 0.32 -9.96
N PRO A 152 -2.60 -0.60 -10.55
CA PRO A 152 -2.52 -0.87 -11.99
C PRO A 152 -3.05 0.30 -12.84
N ALA A 153 -3.92 1.15 -12.31
CA ALA A 153 -4.38 2.35 -13.01
C ALA A 153 -3.24 3.37 -13.21
N LEU A 154 -2.28 3.46 -12.28
CA LEU A 154 -1.07 4.27 -12.44
C LEU A 154 -0.23 3.81 -13.65
N ILE A 155 -0.11 2.48 -13.85
CA ILE A 155 0.70 1.90 -14.93
C ILE A 155 0.25 2.41 -16.31
N VAL A 156 -1.06 2.60 -16.50
CA VAL A 156 -1.67 3.10 -17.75
C VAL A 156 -1.03 4.41 -18.22
N GLY A 157 -0.68 5.29 -17.28
CA GLY A 157 -0.05 6.57 -17.60
C GLY A 157 1.29 6.44 -18.32
N ALA A 158 2.01 5.32 -18.18
CA ALA A 158 3.34 5.16 -18.78
C ALA A 158 3.30 4.99 -20.29
N PHE A 159 2.19 4.49 -20.82
CA PHE A 159 2.02 4.20 -22.24
C PHE A 159 0.75 4.78 -22.84
N ALA A 160 0.21 5.84 -22.22
CA ALA A 160 -0.98 6.53 -22.69
C ALA A 160 -0.90 6.89 -24.19
N GLU A 161 -2.07 6.94 -24.83
CA GLU A 161 -2.31 7.33 -26.23
C GLU A 161 -1.94 6.31 -27.33
N ARG A 162 -1.39 5.12 -27.00
CA ARG A 162 -0.91 4.19 -28.04
C ARG A 162 -1.16 2.70 -27.79
N VAL A 163 -1.79 2.33 -26.69
CA VAL A 163 -2.02 0.93 -26.31
C VAL A 163 -3.45 0.52 -26.62
N LYS A 164 -3.68 -0.75 -26.99
CA LYS A 164 -5.02 -1.29 -27.18
C LYS A 164 -5.74 -1.43 -25.84
N PHE A 165 -7.00 -1.02 -25.78
CA PHE A 165 -7.83 -1.16 -24.57
C PHE A 165 -7.90 -2.61 -24.05
N SER A 166 -8.12 -3.58 -24.93
CA SER A 166 -8.18 -5.00 -24.57
C SER A 166 -6.85 -5.52 -23.99
N ALA A 167 -5.72 -5.06 -24.54
CA ALA A 167 -4.40 -5.42 -24.03
C ALA A 167 -4.18 -4.89 -22.61
N ILE A 168 -4.63 -3.66 -22.31
CA ILE A 168 -4.58 -3.13 -20.93
C ILE A 168 -5.42 -4.00 -20.00
N MET A 169 -6.66 -4.32 -20.35
CA MET A 169 -7.55 -5.09 -19.47
C MET A 169 -6.99 -6.49 -19.16
N VAL A 170 -6.47 -7.19 -20.16
CA VAL A 170 -5.84 -8.50 -19.95
C VAL A 170 -4.55 -8.38 -19.14
N PHE A 171 -3.69 -7.41 -19.46
CA PHE A 171 -2.47 -7.16 -18.70
C PHE A 171 -2.79 -6.89 -17.23
N ILE A 172 -3.73 -6.00 -16.93
CA ILE A 172 -4.09 -5.64 -15.56
C ILE A 172 -4.63 -6.84 -14.80
N ALA A 173 -5.53 -7.64 -15.38
CA ALA A 173 -6.08 -8.83 -14.71
C ALA A 173 -4.98 -9.84 -14.32
N LEU A 174 -4.01 -10.06 -15.22
CA LEU A 174 -2.86 -10.92 -14.95
C LEU A 174 -1.90 -10.28 -13.93
N TRP A 175 -1.63 -8.98 -14.08
CA TRP A 175 -0.66 -8.26 -13.27
C TRP A 175 -1.11 -8.12 -11.82
N VAL A 176 -2.39 -7.82 -11.56
CA VAL A 176 -2.87 -7.78 -10.17
C VAL A 176 -2.77 -9.15 -9.51
N THR A 177 -3.04 -10.22 -10.26
CA THR A 177 -3.00 -11.59 -9.76
C THR A 177 -1.58 -12.07 -9.46
N LEU A 178 -0.62 -11.77 -10.33
CA LEU A 178 0.74 -12.32 -10.24
C LEU A 178 1.77 -11.35 -9.64
N VAL A 179 1.45 -10.06 -9.59
CA VAL A 179 2.37 -9.03 -9.07
C VAL A 179 1.76 -8.33 -7.87
N TYR A 180 0.58 -7.71 -8.01
CA TYR A 180 0.03 -6.91 -6.92
C TYR A 180 -0.33 -7.73 -5.67
N PHE A 181 -1.11 -8.81 -5.79
CA PHE A 181 -1.52 -9.59 -4.62
C PHE A 181 -0.33 -10.24 -3.90
N PRO A 182 0.65 -10.85 -4.62
CA PRO A 182 1.88 -11.31 -3.98
C PRO A 182 2.67 -10.18 -3.30
N MET A 183 2.79 -9.00 -3.94
CA MET A 183 3.47 -7.85 -3.32
C MET A 183 2.77 -7.35 -2.07
N ALA A 184 1.45 -7.22 -2.10
CA ALA A 184 0.65 -6.84 -0.93
C ALA A 184 0.81 -7.87 0.21
N HIS A 185 0.79 -9.17 -0.12
CA HIS A 185 1.03 -10.23 0.86
C HIS A 185 2.43 -10.14 1.47
N MET A 186 3.47 -10.11 0.62
CA MET A 186 4.86 -10.05 1.06
C MET A 186 5.13 -8.89 2.02
N VAL A 187 4.50 -7.73 1.80
CA VAL A 187 4.77 -6.50 2.55
C VAL A 187 3.82 -6.32 3.74
N TRP A 188 2.54 -6.71 3.64
CA TRP A 188 1.52 -6.34 4.63
C TRP A 188 0.88 -7.51 5.38
N TYR A 189 1.04 -8.76 4.92
CA TYR A 189 0.46 -9.90 5.63
C TYR A 189 1.29 -10.30 6.85
N TRP A 190 0.62 -10.40 7.99
CA TRP A 190 1.15 -10.93 9.25
C TRP A 190 -0.01 -11.26 10.21
N GLY A 191 0.27 -12.02 11.27
CA GLY A 191 -0.73 -12.46 12.26
C GLY A 191 -1.29 -11.39 13.20
N GLY A 192 -0.80 -10.15 13.15
CA GLY A 192 -1.27 -9.05 14.00
C GLY A 192 -0.66 -8.99 15.41
N PRO A 193 -0.85 -7.86 16.13
CA PRO A 193 -0.17 -7.58 17.39
C PRO A 193 -0.61 -8.52 18.52
N ASP A 194 -1.89 -8.93 18.54
CA ASP A 194 -2.44 -9.79 19.58
C ASP A 194 -1.97 -11.24 19.48
N ALA A 195 -1.74 -11.75 18.27
CA ALA A 195 -1.18 -13.08 18.08
C ALA A 195 0.24 -13.16 18.66
N ILE A 196 1.07 -12.16 18.38
CA ILE A 196 2.43 -12.07 18.93
C ILE A 196 2.39 -11.85 20.45
N GLY A 197 1.59 -10.90 20.93
CA GLY A 197 1.48 -10.59 22.35
C GLY A 197 1.01 -11.78 23.20
N ALA A 198 0.02 -12.54 22.71
CA ALA A 198 -0.46 -13.74 23.40
C ALA A 198 0.62 -14.83 23.47
N ALA A 199 1.36 -15.06 22.37
CA ALA A 199 2.43 -16.04 22.32
C ALA A 199 3.62 -15.65 23.20
N ALA A 200 4.04 -14.37 23.17
CA ALA A 200 5.09 -13.84 24.03
C ALA A 200 4.72 -13.94 25.51
N LYS A 201 3.44 -13.72 25.86
CA LYS A 201 2.92 -13.92 27.22
C LYS A 201 3.01 -15.38 27.65
N ALA A 202 2.74 -16.33 26.75
CA ALA A 202 2.89 -17.76 27.04
C ALA A 202 4.37 -18.14 27.30
N VAL A 203 5.31 -17.56 26.55
CA VAL A 203 6.76 -17.74 26.81
C VAL A 203 7.14 -17.19 28.19
N ALA A 204 6.66 -15.99 28.53
CA ALA A 204 6.95 -15.37 29.82
C ALA A 204 6.33 -16.13 31.02
N ALA A 205 5.19 -16.80 30.81
CA ALA A 205 4.49 -17.57 31.84
C ALA A 205 5.04 -19.00 32.04
N ALA A 206 5.87 -19.50 31.13
CA ALA A 206 6.40 -20.86 31.22
C ALA A 206 7.38 -21.00 32.40
N THR A 207 7.09 -21.97 33.29
CA THR A 207 7.81 -22.16 34.55
C THR A 207 8.97 -23.15 34.49
N ASP A 208 9.06 -23.95 33.43
CA ASP A 208 10.11 -24.94 33.22
C ASP A 208 10.66 -24.89 31.78
N GLU A 209 11.84 -25.50 31.59
CA GLU A 209 12.58 -25.42 30.32
C GLU A 209 11.84 -26.12 29.16
N ALA A 210 11.12 -27.20 29.43
CA ALA A 210 10.35 -27.91 28.40
C ALA A 210 9.15 -27.07 27.95
N ALA A 211 8.40 -26.50 28.90
CA ALA A 211 7.29 -25.59 28.64
C ALA A 211 7.76 -24.33 27.90
N LYS A 212 8.90 -23.76 28.30
CA LYS A 212 9.47 -22.58 27.65
C LYS A 212 9.86 -22.89 26.20
N LYS A 213 10.49 -24.04 25.94
CA LYS A 213 10.83 -24.48 24.57
C LYS A 213 9.59 -24.63 23.68
N VAL A 214 8.51 -25.21 24.21
CA VAL A 214 7.24 -25.34 23.47
C VAL A 214 6.62 -23.98 23.19
N ALA A 215 6.57 -23.08 24.18
CA ALA A 215 6.02 -21.74 24.02
C ALA A 215 6.84 -20.89 23.02
N THR A 216 8.17 -20.97 23.08
CA THR A 216 9.06 -20.27 22.14
C THR A 216 8.85 -20.79 20.72
N ALA A 217 8.77 -22.10 20.52
CA ALA A 217 8.49 -22.66 19.19
C ALA A 217 7.15 -22.16 18.62
N LYS A 218 6.14 -21.95 19.48
CA LYS A 218 4.84 -21.40 19.03
C LYS A 218 4.92 -19.91 18.68
N LEU A 219 5.69 -19.12 19.42
CA LEU A 219 5.97 -17.73 19.08
C LEU A 219 6.70 -17.63 17.74
N ASP A 220 7.70 -18.48 17.52
CA ASP A 220 8.44 -18.53 16.26
C ASP A 220 7.53 -18.92 15.07
N GLU A 221 6.60 -19.86 15.27
CA GLU A 221 5.59 -20.22 14.26
C GLU A 221 4.69 -19.03 13.89
N ILE A 222 4.21 -18.27 14.88
CA ILE A 222 3.35 -17.10 14.66
C ILE A 222 4.12 -15.98 13.94
N LYS A 223 5.39 -15.77 14.29
CA LYS A 223 6.26 -14.80 13.60
C LYS A 223 6.62 -15.23 12.19
N ALA A 224 6.68 -16.53 11.93
CA ALA A 224 6.87 -17.08 10.59
C ALA A 224 5.62 -16.97 9.72
N ASP A 225 4.43 -16.82 10.32
CA ASP A 225 3.17 -16.55 9.61
C ASP A 225 3.04 -15.08 9.19
N ALA A 226 3.95 -14.65 8.33
CA ALA A 226 3.98 -13.32 7.73
C ALA A 226 4.67 -13.35 6.37
N GLY A 227 4.36 -12.35 5.53
CA GLY A 227 4.97 -12.17 4.22
C GLY A 227 6.49 -11.96 4.31
N MET A 228 7.22 -12.38 3.28
CA MET A 228 8.68 -12.36 3.28
C MET A 228 9.30 -10.98 3.53
N ILE A 229 8.75 -9.92 2.92
CA ILE A 229 9.30 -8.56 3.05
C ILE A 229 8.98 -8.00 4.45
N PHE A 230 7.81 -8.30 4.99
CA PHE A 230 7.48 -7.99 6.39
C PHE A 230 8.50 -8.64 7.34
N LYS A 231 8.82 -9.93 7.13
CA LYS A 231 9.83 -10.66 7.92
C LYS A 231 11.25 -10.12 7.78
N TRP A 232 11.56 -9.40 6.70
CA TRP A 232 12.84 -8.70 6.58
C TRP A 232 12.93 -7.43 7.44
N GLY A 233 11.83 -7.01 8.07
CA GLY A 233 11.72 -5.79 8.87
C GLY A 233 11.54 -4.54 8.02
N ALA A 234 11.12 -4.67 6.76
CA ALA A 234 10.89 -3.52 5.91
C ALA A 234 9.59 -2.81 6.30
N LEU A 235 9.66 -1.49 6.42
CA LEU A 235 8.57 -0.61 6.77
C LEU A 235 7.94 -0.02 5.52
N ASP A 236 6.63 -0.19 5.38
CA ASP A 236 5.85 0.42 4.31
C ASP A 236 4.45 0.79 4.82
N PHE A 237 4.30 2.02 5.29
CA PHE A 237 3.10 2.46 6.01
C PHE A 237 1.84 2.40 5.14
N ALA A 238 1.91 2.91 3.91
CA ALA A 238 0.76 3.04 3.03
C ALA A 238 1.03 2.59 1.58
N GLY A 239 2.17 1.95 1.28
CA GLY A 239 2.41 1.33 -0.04
C GLY A 239 3.38 2.08 -0.95
N GLY A 240 4.46 2.64 -0.40
CA GLY A 240 5.59 3.09 -1.23
C GLY A 240 6.14 1.95 -2.09
N THR A 241 6.26 0.76 -1.51
CA THR A 241 6.71 -0.45 -2.19
C THR A 241 5.57 -1.10 -2.96
N VAL A 242 4.44 -1.36 -2.30
CA VAL A 242 3.30 -2.13 -2.87
C VAL A 242 2.61 -1.41 -4.03
N VAL A 243 2.50 -0.09 -3.96
CA VAL A 243 1.79 0.74 -4.96
C VAL A 243 2.79 1.43 -5.88
N HIS A 244 3.66 2.29 -5.35
CA HIS A 244 4.38 3.27 -6.19
C HIS A 244 5.59 2.70 -6.91
N ILE A 245 6.51 2.03 -6.20
CA ILE A 245 7.65 1.36 -6.83
C ILE A 245 7.13 0.28 -7.79
N ASN A 246 6.15 -0.51 -7.34
CA ASN A 246 5.55 -1.58 -8.09
C ASN A 246 4.92 -1.11 -9.43
N ALA A 247 4.02 -0.12 -9.39
CA ALA A 247 3.43 0.43 -10.62
C ALA A 247 4.45 1.20 -11.46
N GLY A 248 5.37 1.92 -10.81
CA GLY A 248 6.39 2.73 -11.46
C GLY A 248 7.33 1.92 -12.34
N ILE A 249 7.86 0.79 -11.82
CA ILE A 249 8.74 -0.09 -12.59
C ILE A 249 7.98 -0.86 -13.67
N ALA A 250 6.75 -1.30 -13.39
CA ALA A 250 5.89 -1.92 -14.39
C ALA A 250 5.58 -0.96 -15.54
N GLY A 251 5.32 0.32 -15.23
CA GLY A 251 5.14 1.39 -16.20
C GLY A 251 6.38 1.61 -17.08
N LEU A 252 7.57 1.69 -16.49
CA LEU A 252 8.82 1.82 -17.26
C LEU A 252 9.01 0.65 -18.22
N VAL A 253 8.85 -0.58 -17.73
CA VAL A 253 8.98 -1.78 -18.57
C VAL A 253 7.95 -1.78 -19.69
N GLY A 254 6.70 -1.43 -19.40
CA GLY A 254 5.63 -1.33 -20.39
C GLY A 254 5.93 -0.30 -21.47
N CYS A 255 6.39 0.90 -21.09
CA CYS A 255 6.67 1.96 -22.06
C CYS A 255 7.88 1.61 -22.96
N LEU A 256 8.87 0.89 -22.44
CA LEU A 256 10.01 0.38 -23.21
C LEU A 256 9.59 -0.70 -24.22
N ILE A 257 8.72 -1.64 -23.82
CA ILE A 257 8.26 -2.73 -24.70
C ILE A 257 7.29 -2.22 -25.78
N ILE A 258 6.36 -1.34 -25.42
CA ILE A 258 5.38 -0.76 -26.37
C ILE A 258 6.05 0.24 -27.33
N GLY A 259 7.15 0.86 -26.89
CA GLY A 259 7.89 1.86 -27.63
C GLY A 259 7.25 3.25 -27.55
N LYS A 260 7.84 4.21 -28.27
CA LYS A 260 7.51 5.65 -28.18
C LYS A 260 6.31 6.04 -29.01
N ARG A 261 5.54 7.05 -28.57
CA ARG A 261 4.47 7.66 -29.37
C ARG A 261 4.99 8.22 -30.69
N ILE A 262 4.14 8.22 -31.70
CA ILE A 262 4.38 8.92 -32.96
C ILE A 262 4.58 10.40 -32.64
N GLY A 263 5.68 10.96 -33.13
CA GLY A 263 6.04 12.35 -32.88
C GLY A 263 6.89 12.58 -31.63
N TYR A 264 7.17 11.57 -30.81
CA TYR A 264 8.01 11.77 -29.62
C TYR A 264 9.40 12.32 -29.98
N GLY A 265 9.78 13.45 -29.37
CA GLY A 265 11.04 14.16 -29.65
C GLY A 265 11.04 14.96 -30.96
N ARG A 266 9.94 14.97 -31.71
CA ARG A 266 9.79 15.67 -33.00
C ARG A 266 8.63 16.66 -33.01
N ASP A 267 7.49 16.24 -32.46
CA ASP A 267 6.23 16.97 -32.42
C ASP A 267 5.94 17.46 -31.00
N LEU A 268 5.17 18.54 -30.89
CA LEU A 268 4.70 19.04 -29.59
C LEU A 268 3.56 18.15 -29.07
N LEU A 269 3.87 17.26 -28.12
CA LEU A 269 2.90 16.42 -27.41
C LEU A 269 2.40 17.13 -26.13
N ALA A 270 1.86 18.33 -26.28
CA ALA A 270 1.44 19.15 -25.13
C ALA A 270 0.17 18.61 -24.45
N PRO A 271 0.05 18.78 -23.11
CA PRO A 271 -1.19 18.56 -22.37
C PRO A 271 -2.36 19.35 -22.98
N HIS A 272 -3.52 18.71 -23.16
CA HIS A 272 -4.68 19.41 -23.69
C HIS A 272 -5.36 20.32 -22.64
N SER A 273 -5.25 20.00 -21.34
CA SER A 273 -5.89 20.76 -20.26
C SER A 273 -5.12 20.68 -18.94
N LEU A 274 -4.30 21.71 -18.69
CA LEU A 274 -3.65 21.88 -17.38
C LEU A 274 -4.65 22.21 -16.26
N THR A 275 -5.82 22.74 -16.59
CA THR A 275 -6.91 22.95 -15.62
C THR A 275 -7.44 21.62 -15.10
N MET A 276 -7.72 20.66 -15.98
CA MET A 276 -8.13 19.31 -15.56
C MET A 276 -7.01 18.59 -14.81
N THR A 277 -5.76 18.76 -15.26
CA THR A 277 -4.59 18.25 -14.55
C THR A 277 -4.54 18.77 -13.12
N MET A 278 -4.75 20.07 -12.91
CA MET A 278 -4.74 20.67 -11.58
C MET A 278 -5.91 20.19 -10.70
N ILE A 279 -7.12 20.04 -11.27
CA ILE A 279 -8.25 19.46 -10.53
C ILE A 279 -7.92 18.03 -10.09
N GLY A 280 -7.38 17.22 -11.00
CA GLY A 280 -6.92 15.87 -10.69
C GLY A 280 -5.87 15.83 -9.59
N ALA A 281 -4.84 16.68 -9.67
CA ALA A 281 -3.80 16.79 -8.65
C ALA A 281 -4.36 17.21 -7.27
N ALA A 282 -5.33 18.12 -7.23
CA ALA A 282 -6.00 18.52 -5.99
C ALA A 282 -6.80 17.37 -5.38
N LEU A 283 -7.56 16.63 -6.20
CA LEU A 283 -8.31 15.45 -5.76
C LEU A 283 -7.39 14.33 -5.29
N LEU A 284 -6.25 14.12 -5.96
CA LEU A 284 -5.21 13.19 -5.52
C LEU A 284 -4.68 13.59 -4.14
N TRP A 285 -4.35 14.87 -3.91
CA TRP A 285 -3.86 15.33 -2.61
C TRP A 285 -4.91 15.14 -1.51
N VAL A 286 -6.16 15.58 -1.73
CA VAL A 286 -7.24 15.41 -0.75
C VAL A 286 -7.50 13.93 -0.44
N GLY A 287 -7.58 13.10 -1.48
CA GLY A 287 -7.80 11.67 -1.30
C GLY A 287 -6.64 10.97 -0.59
N TRP A 288 -5.41 11.49 -0.73
CA TRP A 288 -4.22 10.93 -0.09
C TRP A 288 -4.24 11.00 1.43
N PHE A 289 -5.07 11.87 2.03
CA PHE A 289 -5.29 11.83 3.47
C PHE A 289 -5.95 10.52 3.91
N GLY A 290 -6.92 10.02 3.12
CA GLY A 290 -7.47 8.68 3.34
C GLY A 290 -6.46 7.57 3.05
N PHE A 291 -5.60 7.77 2.05
CA PHE A 291 -4.55 6.80 1.68
C PHE A 291 -3.52 6.63 2.80
N ASN A 292 -2.87 7.72 3.20
CA ASN A 292 -1.82 7.68 4.20
C ASN A 292 -2.38 7.56 5.61
N ALA A 293 -3.19 8.51 6.08
CA ALA A 293 -3.67 8.47 7.47
C ALA A 293 -4.67 7.33 7.72
N GLY A 294 -5.42 6.89 6.70
CA GLY A 294 -6.26 5.69 6.80
C GLY A 294 -5.46 4.39 6.94
N SER A 295 -4.21 4.35 6.46
CA SER A 295 -3.33 3.18 6.62
C SER A 295 -2.90 2.94 8.07
N ASN A 296 -3.19 3.88 8.99
CA ASN A 296 -3.08 3.65 10.42
C ASN A 296 -4.17 2.72 10.98
N LEU A 297 -5.26 2.50 10.24
CA LEU A 297 -6.45 1.70 10.62
C LEU A 297 -7.24 2.21 11.84
N GLU A 298 -6.68 3.12 12.61
CA GLU A 298 -7.23 3.66 13.86
C GLU A 298 -7.30 5.20 13.82
N ALA A 299 -8.33 5.78 14.43
CA ALA A 299 -8.51 7.21 14.61
C ALA A 299 -7.78 7.70 15.86
N ASN A 300 -6.44 7.71 15.82
CA ASN A 300 -5.58 8.03 16.96
C ASN A 300 -4.46 9.05 16.58
N GLY A 301 -3.53 9.29 17.51
CA GLY A 301 -2.43 10.25 17.31
C GLY A 301 -1.50 9.91 16.12
N THR A 302 -1.31 8.63 15.81
CA THR A 302 -0.48 8.19 14.67
C THR A 302 -1.16 8.50 13.33
N ALA A 303 -2.49 8.38 13.25
CA ALA A 303 -3.23 8.84 12.07
C ALA A 303 -3.10 10.37 11.88
N VAL A 304 -3.14 11.14 12.97
CA VAL A 304 -2.91 12.60 12.92
C VAL A 304 -1.49 12.91 12.44
N LEU A 305 -0.49 12.19 12.94
CA LEU A 305 0.89 12.32 12.47
C LEU A 305 1.01 12.04 10.97
N ALA A 306 0.41 10.95 10.49
CA ALA A 306 0.40 10.59 9.07
C ALA A 306 -0.28 11.65 8.20
N LEU A 307 -1.37 12.26 8.69
CA LEU A 307 -2.03 13.39 8.02
C LEU A 307 -1.08 14.59 7.91
N VAL A 308 -0.45 14.99 9.01
CA VAL A 308 0.48 16.14 9.04
C VAL A 308 1.66 15.90 8.10
N ASN A 309 2.28 14.72 8.18
CA ASN A 309 3.41 14.34 7.32
C ASN A 309 3.03 14.38 5.83
N THR A 310 1.85 13.86 5.49
CA THR A 310 1.31 13.92 4.12
C THR A 310 1.17 15.36 3.64
N PHE A 311 0.73 16.26 4.52
CA PHE A 311 0.57 17.67 4.20
C PHE A 311 1.93 18.34 3.90
N VAL A 312 2.86 18.24 4.85
CA VAL A 312 4.10 19.04 4.83
C VAL A 312 5.13 18.49 3.83
N ALA A 313 5.23 17.17 3.64
CA ALA A 313 6.10 16.59 2.62
C ALA A 313 5.65 16.98 1.21
N THR A 314 4.34 16.96 0.98
CA THR A 314 3.75 17.33 -0.32
C THR A 314 3.97 18.79 -0.65
N ALA A 315 3.72 19.69 0.31
CA ALA A 315 3.99 21.12 0.14
C ALA A 315 5.48 21.38 -0.15
N ALA A 316 6.37 20.70 0.58
CA ALA A 316 7.81 20.81 0.39
C ALA A 316 8.25 20.32 -1.00
N ALA A 317 7.73 19.19 -1.48
CA ALA A 317 8.07 18.65 -2.79
C ALA A 317 7.56 19.53 -3.94
N GLY A 318 6.31 20.00 -3.86
CA GLY A 318 5.76 20.94 -4.82
C GLY A 318 6.59 22.23 -4.90
N PHE A 319 6.97 22.78 -3.74
CA PHE A 319 7.80 23.97 -3.68
C PHE A 319 9.22 23.73 -4.22
N SER A 320 9.86 22.61 -3.84
CA SER A 320 11.19 22.22 -4.32
C SER A 320 11.21 22.08 -5.84
N TRP A 321 10.24 21.37 -6.42
CA TRP A 321 10.11 21.22 -7.86
C TRP A 321 9.93 22.58 -8.54
N LEU A 322 9.01 23.42 -8.03
CA LEU A 322 8.73 24.74 -8.59
C LEU A 322 9.99 25.62 -8.63
N ILE A 323 10.74 25.68 -7.54
CA ILE A 323 11.95 26.51 -7.45
C ILE A 323 13.05 25.99 -8.37
N ILE A 324 13.28 24.68 -8.40
CA ILE A 324 14.31 24.08 -9.26
C ILE A 324 13.95 24.25 -10.73
N GLU A 325 12.71 23.98 -11.10
CA GLU A 325 12.23 24.19 -12.46
C GLU A 325 12.34 25.66 -12.86
N TRP A 326 11.93 26.58 -11.99
CA TRP A 326 12.03 28.00 -12.27
C TRP A 326 13.49 28.44 -12.46
N ALA A 327 14.40 28.00 -11.59
CA ALA A 327 15.81 28.32 -11.69
C ALA A 327 16.45 27.81 -13.00
N ILE A 328 16.06 26.63 -13.48
CA ILE A 328 16.65 25.98 -14.67
C ILE A 328 15.96 26.43 -15.96
N LYS A 329 14.63 26.50 -15.97
CA LYS A 329 13.82 26.76 -17.17
C LYS A 329 13.35 28.22 -17.29
N GLY A 330 13.64 29.06 -16.30
CA GLY A 330 13.37 30.50 -16.31
C GLY A 330 11.93 30.90 -16.01
N LYS A 331 10.98 29.96 -15.91
CA LYS A 331 9.57 30.24 -15.57
C LYS A 331 9.00 29.18 -14.63
N PRO A 332 8.18 29.57 -13.63
CA PRO A 332 7.38 28.62 -12.87
C PRO A 332 6.30 28.00 -13.76
N SER A 333 5.94 26.73 -13.52
CA SER A 333 4.88 26.05 -14.27
C SER A 333 3.87 25.35 -13.35
N LEU A 334 2.60 25.39 -13.75
CA LEU A 334 1.52 24.66 -13.05
C LEU A 334 1.73 23.15 -13.16
N LEU A 335 2.16 22.67 -14.32
CA LEU A 335 2.47 21.26 -14.54
C LEU A 335 3.56 20.76 -13.58
N GLY A 336 4.68 21.49 -13.49
CA GLY A 336 5.77 21.14 -12.60
C GLY A 336 5.35 21.15 -11.14
N LEU A 337 4.57 22.16 -10.71
CA LEU A 337 4.04 22.20 -9.36
C LEU A 337 3.12 20.99 -9.07
N ALA A 338 2.23 20.64 -9.99
CA ALA A 338 1.34 19.49 -9.86
C ALA A 338 2.12 18.17 -9.80
N SER A 339 3.14 17.99 -10.65
CA SER A 339 4.04 16.83 -10.59
C SER A 339 4.83 16.76 -9.29
N GLY A 340 5.32 17.90 -8.79
CA GLY A 340 6.03 17.99 -7.51
C GLY A 340 5.14 17.63 -6.32
N VAL A 341 3.88 18.06 -6.33
CA VAL A 341 2.87 17.64 -5.35
C VAL A 341 2.70 16.11 -5.35
N VAL A 342 2.49 15.49 -6.52
CA VAL A 342 2.37 14.02 -6.60
C VAL A 342 3.66 13.33 -6.16
N ALA A 343 4.84 13.86 -6.52
CA ALA A 343 6.12 13.30 -6.08
C ALA A 343 6.28 13.30 -4.55
N GLY A 344 5.86 14.38 -3.86
CA GLY A 344 5.88 14.46 -2.40
C GLY A 344 4.92 13.48 -1.74
N LEU A 345 3.70 13.38 -2.29
CA LEU A 345 2.68 12.42 -1.84
C LEU A 345 3.18 10.98 -1.95
N VAL A 346 3.78 10.62 -3.09
CA VAL A 346 4.43 9.33 -3.31
C VAL A 346 5.55 9.09 -2.30
N ALA A 347 6.48 10.04 -2.15
CA ALA A 347 7.66 9.84 -1.32
C ALA A 347 7.32 9.67 0.16
N VAL A 348 6.32 10.40 0.66
CA VAL A 348 5.93 10.29 2.07
C VAL A 348 5.05 9.08 2.36
N THR A 349 4.44 8.45 1.36
CA THR A 349 3.56 7.27 1.52
C THR A 349 4.14 6.16 2.39
N PRO A 350 5.35 5.62 2.16
CA PRO A 350 5.91 4.58 3.02
C PRO A 350 6.36 5.11 4.39
N ALA A 351 6.48 6.43 4.57
CA ALA A 351 7.04 7.07 5.77
C ALA A 351 6.01 7.80 6.63
N SER A 352 4.76 7.95 6.16
CA SER A 352 3.84 8.96 6.69
C SER A 352 3.50 8.74 8.15
N GLY A 353 3.31 7.50 8.60
CA GLY A 353 3.10 7.21 10.02
C GLY A 353 4.38 6.93 10.82
N PHE A 354 5.56 6.92 10.17
CA PHE A 354 6.83 6.56 10.81
C PHE A 354 7.75 7.75 11.07
N ALA A 355 7.76 8.73 10.17
CA ALA A 355 8.64 9.89 10.25
C ALA A 355 8.08 11.00 11.16
N GLY A 356 8.96 11.87 11.67
CA GLY A 356 8.55 13.14 12.26
C GLY A 356 8.27 14.22 11.20
N PRO A 357 7.50 15.28 11.51
CA PRO A 357 7.14 16.34 10.55
C PRO A 357 8.34 17.00 9.85
N MET A 358 9.41 17.28 10.60
CA MET A 358 10.62 17.88 10.01
C MET A 358 11.34 16.92 9.06
N GLY A 359 11.41 15.64 9.39
CA GLY A 359 11.94 14.60 8.51
C GLY A 359 11.13 14.50 7.21
N SER A 360 9.81 14.57 7.31
CA SER A 360 8.88 14.56 6.16
C SER A 360 9.06 15.78 5.24
N ILE A 361 9.33 16.96 5.79
CA ILE A 361 9.66 18.15 4.99
C ILE A 361 10.95 17.92 4.19
N VAL A 362 12.01 17.44 4.84
CA VAL A 362 13.29 17.15 4.17
C VAL A 362 13.11 16.10 3.07
N LEU A 363 12.36 15.03 3.37
CA LEU A 363 11.99 14.02 2.39
C LEU A 363 11.29 14.62 1.18
N GLY A 364 10.30 15.48 1.40
CA GLY A 364 9.59 16.19 0.34
C GLY A 364 10.52 17.03 -0.53
N LEU A 365 11.38 17.84 0.08
CA LEU A 365 12.35 18.68 -0.65
C LEU A 365 13.26 17.84 -1.57
N VAL A 366 13.81 16.75 -1.03
CA VAL A 366 14.71 15.84 -1.77
C VAL A 366 13.95 15.12 -2.88
N ALA A 367 12.77 14.58 -2.59
CA ALA A 367 11.97 13.84 -3.56
C ALA A 367 11.49 14.74 -4.72
N GLY A 368 11.03 15.97 -4.42
CA GLY A 368 10.62 16.92 -5.45
C GLY A 368 11.76 17.25 -6.42
N ALA A 369 12.97 17.48 -5.90
CA ALA A 369 14.16 17.73 -6.70
C ALA A 369 14.55 16.50 -7.55
N ALA A 370 14.62 15.32 -6.93
CA ALA A 370 15.05 14.11 -7.60
C ALA A 370 14.07 13.66 -8.69
N CYS A 371 12.76 13.74 -8.43
CA CYS A 371 11.74 13.40 -9.41
C CYS A 371 11.73 14.39 -10.57
N PHE A 372 12.00 15.68 -10.33
CA PHE A 372 12.20 16.65 -11.41
C PHE A 372 13.33 16.21 -12.35
N PHE A 373 14.51 15.86 -11.82
CA PHE A 373 15.63 15.40 -12.63
C PHE A 373 15.36 14.04 -13.30
N ALA A 374 14.59 13.15 -12.67
CA ALA A 374 14.18 11.91 -13.29
C ALA A 374 13.29 12.15 -14.52
N CYS A 375 12.30 13.02 -14.41
CA CYS A 375 11.34 13.31 -15.49
C CYS A 375 11.94 14.18 -16.60
N THR A 376 12.95 15.01 -16.30
CA THR A 376 13.49 15.98 -17.25
C THR A 376 14.88 15.64 -17.79
N THR A 377 15.76 15.07 -16.96
CA THR A 377 17.15 14.79 -17.37
C THR A 377 17.32 13.32 -17.71
N ILE A 378 16.96 12.42 -16.79
CA ILE A 378 17.14 10.97 -16.97
C ILE A 378 16.29 10.48 -18.14
N LYS A 379 14.99 10.81 -18.14
CA LYS A 379 14.08 10.44 -19.24
C LYS A 379 14.58 10.90 -20.60
N ASN A 380 15.08 12.13 -20.72
CA ASN A 380 15.61 12.66 -21.97
C ASN A 380 16.94 12.01 -22.37
N ALA A 381 17.83 11.73 -21.41
CA ALA A 381 19.11 11.08 -21.66
C ALA A 381 18.95 9.64 -22.18
N PHE A 382 18.03 8.86 -21.61
CA PHE A 382 17.73 7.50 -22.06
C PHE A 382 16.68 7.46 -23.18
N GLY A 383 15.96 8.56 -23.40
CA GLY A 383 15.03 8.75 -24.50
C GLY A 383 13.79 7.86 -24.47
N TYR A 384 13.38 7.33 -23.31
CA TYR A 384 12.15 6.54 -23.19
C TYR A 384 10.91 7.44 -23.10
N ASP A 385 9.79 6.98 -23.68
CA ASP A 385 8.51 7.71 -23.68
C ASP A 385 7.55 7.14 -22.64
N ASP A 386 7.92 7.31 -21.36
CA ASP A 386 7.01 7.17 -20.23
C ASP A 386 6.04 8.36 -20.25
N SER A 387 4.84 8.16 -20.82
CA SER A 387 4.03 9.28 -21.35
C SER A 387 3.75 10.37 -20.34
N LEU A 388 3.38 9.97 -19.12
CA LEU A 388 2.92 10.84 -18.03
C LEU A 388 3.84 10.75 -16.80
N ASP A 389 5.10 10.36 -17.01
CA ASP A 389 6.17 10.32 -16.01
C ASP A 389 5.89 9.38 -14.82
N VAL A 390 5.29 8.22 -15.07
CA VAL A 390 4.94 7.25 -14.04
C VAL A 390 6.19 6.71 -13.34
N PHE A 391 7.25 6.42 -14.09
CA PHE A 391 8.53 6.00 -13.53
C PHE A 391 9.20 7.13 -12.75
N GLY A 392 9.28 8.31 -13.35
CA GLY A 392 9.99 9.46 -12.77
C GLY A 392 9.36 9.99 -11.49
N VAL A 393 8.02 9.89 -11.35
CA VAL A 393 7.28 10.34 -10.16
C VAL A 393 7.05 9.18 -9.19
N HIS A 394 6.42 8.09 -9.63
CA HIS A 394 6.03 7.00 -8.71
C HIS A 394 7.20 6.08 -8.36
N CYS A 395 7.98 5.63 -9.35
CA CYS A 395 9.09 4.71 -9.07
C CYS A 395 10.20 5.41 -8.29
N ILE A 396 10.71 6.53 -8.80
CA ILE A 396 11.82 7.25 -8.16
C ILE A 396 11.40 7.85 -6.82
N GLY A 397 10.22 8.51 -6.76
CA GLY A 397 9.67 9.02 -5.51
C GLY A 397 9.46 7.90 -4.49
N GLY A 398 8.94 6.76 -4.91
CA GLY A 398 8.72 5.60 -4.06
C GLY A 398 10.02 5.00 -3.52
N ILE A 399 11.06 4.88 -4.36
CA ILE A 399 12.40 4.42 -3.94
C ILE A 399 12.98 5.34 -2.86
N ILE A 400 12.94 6.65 -3.10
CA ILE A 400 13.45 7.65 -2.16
C ILE A 400 12.68 7.57 -0.85
N GLY A 401 11.35 7.54 -0.92
CA GLY A 401 10.47 7.38 0.22
C GLY A 401 10.78 6.14 1.03
N ALA A 402 10.80 4.97 0.38
CA ALA A 402 11.01 3.69 1.04
C ALA A 402 12.36 3.63 1.73
N ILE A 403 13.46 4.05 1.08
CA ILE A 403 14.79 4.07 1.72
C ILE A 403 14.80 5.07 2.88
N ALA A 404 14.22 6.26 2.69
CA ALA A 404 14.16 7.29 3.71
C ALA A 404 13.34 6.86 4.94
N THR A 405 12.30 6.01 4.79
CA THR A 405 11.55 5.47 5.92
C THR A 405 12.46 4.80 6.96
N GLY A 406 13.43 3.97 6.50
CA GLY A 406 14.38 3.31 7.39
C GLY A 406 15.31 4.26 8.15
N ILE A 407 15.49 5.49 7.64
CA ILE A 407 16.26 6.56 8.27
C ILE A 407 15.37 7.38 9.21
N LEU A 408 14.19 7.79 8.73
CA LEU A 408 13.32 8.76 9.37
C LEU A 408 12.44 8.15 10.48
N VAL A 409 12.32 6.83 10.54
CA VAL A 409 11.72 6.13 11.69
C VAL A 409 12.52 6.30 12.98
N ASN A 410 13.78 6.75 12.89
CA ASN A 410 14.65 6.99 14.03
C ASN A 410 14.05 8.01 15.02
N PRO A 411 13.81 7.64 16.30
CA PRO A 411 13.30 8.55 17.32
C PRO A 411 14.17 9.80 17.53
N ALA A 412 15.48 9.73 17.32
CA ALA A 412 16.38 10.89 17.43
C ALA A 412 16.11 11.96 16.37
N LEU A 413 15.43 11.61 15.26
CA LEU A 413 14.99 12.54 14.21
C LEU A 413 13.51 12.93 14.36
N GLY A 414 12.87 12.53 15.47
CA GLY A 414 11.44 12.73 15.71
C GLY A 414 10.54 11.67 15.09
N GLY A 415 11.10 10.56 14.60
CA GLY A 415 10.32 9.40 14.14
C GLY A 415 9.68 8.63 15.30
N VAL A 416 8.74 7.75 14.98
CA VAL A 416 7.96 7.00 15.99
C VAL A 416 8.68 5.77 16.53
N GLY A 417 9.78 5.35 15.88
CA GLY A 417 10.49 4.11 16.19
C GLY A 417 9.84 2.86 15.58
N ILE A 418 10.48 1.71 15.81
CA ILE A 418 10.03 0.41 15.29
C ILE A 418 9.20 -0.27 16.39
N ALA A 419 8.01 -0.76 16.04
CA ALA A 419 7.13 -1.44 16.98
C ALA A 419 7.70 -2.80 17.42
N ASP A 420 7.60 -3.08 18.72
CA ASP A 420 7.94 -4.35 19.36
C ASP A 420 6.76 -4.80 20.24
N TYR A 421 6.26 -6.00 19.96
CA TYR A 421 5.13 -6.61 20.66
C TYR A 421 5.56 -7.76 21.60
N GLU A 422 6.86 -8.06 21.66
CA GLU A 422 7.44 -9.17 22.40
C GLU A 422 8.01 -8.71 23.74
N ALA A 423 8.73 -7.58 23.75
CA ALA A 423 9.42 -7.10 24.95
C ALA A 423 8.47 -6.81 26.13
N LYS A 424 7.23 -6.40 25.83
CA LYS A 424 6.16 -6.21 26.82
C LYS A 424 4.85 -6.83 26.33
N PRO A 425 4.60 -8.13 26.60
CA PRO A 425 3.46 -8.84 26.01
C PRO A 425 2.10 -8.18 26.29
N GLY A 426 1.37 -7.85 25.21
CA GLY A 426 0.08 -7.16 25.28
C GLY A 426 0.16 -5.63 25.24
N GLU A 427 1.35 -5.07 25.08
CA GLU A 427 1.57 -3.63 24.90
C GLU A 427 2.66 -3.39 23.85
N MET A 428 2.35 -2.57 22.84
CA MET A 428 3.34 -2.15 21.86
C MET A 428 4.35 -1.20 22.51
N VAL A 429 5.63 -1.54 22.40
CA VAL A 429 6.74 -0.68 22.83
C VAL A 429 7.66 -0.38 21.64
N VAL A 430 8.51 0.63 21.80
CA VAL A 430 9.47 1.02 20.75
C VAL A 430 10.77 0.24 20.92
N ALA A 431 11.14 -0.54 19.91
CA ALA A 431 12.42 -1.25 19.85
C ALA A 431 13.61 -0.27 19.81
N ALA A 432 14.78 -0.76 20.21
CA ALA A 432 16.03 -0.04 19.99
C ALA A 432 16.26 0.16 18.48
N TYR A 433 16.42 1.41 18.06
CA TYR A 433 16.67 1.74 16.67
C TYR A 433 18.11 1.43 16.28
N GLU A 434 18.29 0.61 15.24
CA GLU A 434 19.58 0.36 14.61
C GLU A 434 19.55 0.79 13.14
N PHE A 435 20.39 1.78 12.80
CA PHE A 435 20.41 2.37 11.45
C PHE A 435 20.71 1.33 10.35
N GLY A 436 21.70 0.47 10.58
CA GLY A 436 22.13 -0.53 9.59
C GLY A 436 21.00 -1.48 9.19
N PRO A 437 20.41 -2.25 10.13
CA PRO A 437 19.29 -3.13 9.85
C PRO A 437 18.09 -2.43 9.23
N ALA A 438 17.69 -1.27 9.77
CA ALA A 438 16.53 -0.52 9.27
C ALA A 438 16.69 -0.13 7.79
N VAL A 439 17.85 0.42 7.41
CA VAL A 439 18.10 0.82 6.01
C VAL A 439 18.30 -0.40 5.10
N ILE A 440 18.99 -1.45 5.57
CA ILE A 440 19.20 -2.68 4.78
C ILE A 440 17.86 -3.36 4.46
N ALA A 441 16.92 -3.40 5.41
CA ALA A 441 15.59 -3.95 5.18
C ALA A 441 14.86 -3.22 4.04
N GLN A 442 14.88 -1.89 4.05
CA GLN A 442 14.30 -1.08 2.96
C GLN A 442 14.99 -1.34 1.62
N LEU A 443 16.32 -1.38 1.59
CA LEU A 443 17.08 -1.63 0.35
C LEU A 443 16.74 -3.00 -0.24
N LYS A 444 16.62 -4.04 0.59
CA LYS A 444 16.19 -5.37 0.16
C LYS A 444 14.78 -5.35 -0.43
N ALA A 445 13.82 -4.69 0.25
CA ALA A 445 12.44 -4.58 -0.22
C ALA A 445 12.35 -3.84 -1.56
N VAL A 446 13.04 -2.70 -1.69
CA VAL A 446 13.10 -1.91 -2.93
C VAL A 446 13.72 -2.73 -4.06
N GLY A 447 14.90 -3.33 -3.83
CA GLY A 447 15.61 -4.11 -4.84
C GLY A 447 14.80 -5.32 -5.31
N PHE A 448 14.18 -6.04 -4.38
CA PHE A 448 13.29 -7.15 -4.71
C PHE A 448 12.09 -6.69 -5.52
N THR A 449 11.44 -5.59 -5.14
CA THR A 449 10.24 -5.09 -5.84
C THR A 449 10.57 -4.65 -7.28
N LEU A 450 11.69 -3.96 -7.48
CA LEU A 450 12.16 -3.58 -8.81
C LEU A 450 12.40 -4.81 -9.70
N ALA A 451 13.04 -5.84 -9.15
CA ALA A 451 13.30 -7.07 -9.88
C ALA A 451 12.01 -7.86 -10.15
N TYR A 452 11.26 -8.19 -9.10
CA TYR A 452 10.05 -9.02 -9.17
C TYR A 452 8.99 -8.39 -10.08
N SER A 453 8.59 -7.14 -9.79
CA SER A 453 7.58 -6.45 -10.58
C SER A 453 8.05 -6.16 -11.99
N GLY A 454 9.30 -5.69 -12.16
CA GLY A 454 9.85 -5.39 -13.48
C GLY A 454 9.93 -6.63 -14.39
N ILE A 455 10.47 -7.74 -13.87
CA ILE A 455 10.64 -8.98 -14.64
C ILE A 455 9.28 -9.59 -14.98
N ILE A 456 8.37 -9.74 -14.01
CA ILE A 456 7.05 -10.33 -14.27
C ILE A 456 6.26 -9.42 -15.20
N SER A 457 6.31 -8.09 -15.04
CA SER A 457 5.67 -7.16 -15.97
C SER A 457 6.21 -7.33 -17.39
N ALA A 458 7.53 -7.50 -17.58
CA ALA A 458 8.11 -7.72 -18.90
C ALA A 458 7.57 -9.01 -19.55
N ILE A 459 7.50 -10.08 -18.77
CA ILE A 459 6.93 -11.36 -19.22
C ILE A 459 5.45 -11.17 -19.60
N LEU A 460 4.65 -10.54 -18.74
CA LEU A 460 3.23 -10.34 -18.95
C LEU A 460 2.94 -9.46 -20.17
N PHE A 461 3.65 -8.34 -20.33
CA PHE A 461 3.53 -7.53 -21.54
C PHE A 461 3.84 -8.35 -22.78
N LYS A 462 4.87 -9.19 -22.75
CA LYS A 462 5.22 -10.01 -23.91
C LYS A 462 4.22 -11.12 -24.20
N VAL A 463 3.66 -11.75 -23.17
CA VAL A 463 2.55 -12.71 -23.33
C VAL A 463 1.34 -12.03 -23.97
N VAL A 464 0.94 -10.86 -23.48
CA VAL A 464 -0.19 -10.10 -24.05
C VAL A 464 0.10 -9.66 -25.49
N ASP A 465 1.33 -9.24 -25.77
CA ASP A 465 1.77 -8.85 -27.13
C ASP A 465 1.65 -10.01 -28.13
N LEU A 466 2.01 -11.23 -27.72
CA LEU A 466 1.93 -12.42 -28.56
C LEU A 466 0.49 -12.88 -28.83
N VAL A 467 -0.43 -12.66 -27.90
CA VAL A 467 -1.82 -13.15 -28.01
C VAL A 467 -2.76 -12.11 -28.65
N ILE A 468 -2.60 -10.84 -28.30
CA ILE A 468 -3.55 -9.75 -28.67
C ILE A 468 -2.84 -8.60 -29.41
N GLY A 469 -1.53 -8.43 -29.15
CA GLY A 469 -0.74 -7.27 -29.56
C GLY A 469 -0.98 -6.07 -28.64
N LEU A 470 0.09 -5.41 -28.21
CA LEU A 470 -0.01 -4.30 -27.24
C LEU A 470 -0.42 -2.98 -27.88
N ARG A 471 0.23 -2.60 -29.00
CA ARG A 471 0.12 -1.26 -29.59
C ARG A 471 -0.97 -1.19 -30.65
N VAL A 472 -1.66 -0.06 -30.73
CA VAL A 472 -2.59 0.22 -31.84
C VAL A 472 -1.85 0.45 -33.17
N PRO A 473 -2.50 0.25 -34.33
CA PRO A 473 -1.98 0.68 -35.63
C PRO A 473 -1.69 2.19 -35.67
N GLN A 474 -0.72 2.60 -36.51
CA GLN A 474 -0.30 4.00 -36.60
C GLN A 474 -1.43 4.96 -36.97
N GLU A 475 -2.36 4.54 -37.84
CA GLU A 475 -3.51 5.36 -38.23
C GLU A 475 -4.46 5.61 -37.05
N GLN A 476 -4.68 4.62 -36.19
CA GLN A 476 -5.50 4.77 -34.99
C GLN A 476 -4.83 5.69 -33.95
N GLU A 477 -3.50 5.58 -33.80
CA GLU A 477 -2.74 6.49 -32.93
C GLU A 477 -2.80 7.93 -33.43
N ARG A 478 -2.83 8.14 -34.75
CA ARG A 478 -2.99 9.46 -35.39
C ARG A 478 -4.41 10.00 -35.27
N GLU A 479 -5.43 9.17 -35.46
CA GLU A 479 -6.85 9.52 -35.31
C GLU A 479 -7.18 9.87 -33.85
N GLY A 480 -6.64 9.12 -32.90
CA GLY A 480 -6.92 9.24 -31.47
C GLY A 480 -7.79 8.09 -30.97
N LEU A 481 -7.46 7.60 -29.78
CA LEU A 481 -8.07 6.40 -29.22
C LEU A 481 -9.52 6.60 -28.79
N ASP A 482 -9.96 7.85 -28.57
CA ASP A 482 -11.37 8.14 -28.28
C ASP A 482 -12.27 7.62 -29.41
N ILE A 483 -11.96 7.98 -30.66
CA ILE A 483 -12.69 7.50 -31.82
C ILE A 483 -12.27 6.07 -32.17
N ALA A 484 -10.98 5.81 -32.32
CA ALA A 484 -10.50 4.56 -32.90
C ALA A 484 -10.77 3.33 -32.02
N SER A 485 -10.82 3.50 -30.68
CA SER A 485 -11.06 2.40 -29.74
C SER A 485 -12.44 2.43 -29.08
N HIS A 486 -13.09 3.60 -28.97
CA HIS A 486 -14.36 3.73 -28.25
C HIS A 486 -15.51 4.27 -29.12
N GLY A 487 -15.24 4.80 -30.32
CA GLY A 487 -16.27 5.35 -31.20
C GLY A 487 -16.90 6.65 -30.67
N GLU A 488 -16.29 7.28 -29.69
CA GLU A 488 -16.83 8.44 -28.97
C GLU A 488 -15.84 9.61 -28.99
N ARG A 489 -16.29 10.82 -28.68
CA ARG A 489 -15.44 12.00 -28.52
C ARG A 489 -15.58 12.55 -27.12
N ALA A 490 -14.45 12.89 -26.49
CA ALA A 490 -14.47 13.63 -25.22
C ALA A 490 -15.15 15.01 -25.36
N TYR A 491 -15.02 15.65 -26.52
CA TYR A 491 -15.52 17.01 -26.76
C TYR A 491 -16.22 17.11 -28.13
N ASN A 492 -17.39 17.72 -28.13
CA ASN A 492 -18.06 18.22 -29.33
C ASN A 492 -17.89 19.74 -29.33
N LEU A 493 -16.70 20.19 -29.77
CA LEU A 493 -16.35 21.60 -29.85
C LEU A 493 -16.97 22.27 -31.08
#